data_AF-A0AAW4CB41-F1
#
_entry.id   AF-A0AAW4CB41-F1
#
_cell.length_a   1.000
_cell.length_b   1.000
_cell.length_c   1.000
_cell.angle_alpha   90.00
_cell.angle_beta   90.00
_cell.angle_gamma   90.00
#
_symmetry.space_group_name_H-M   'P 1'
#
loop_
_entity.id
_entity.type
_entity.pdbx_description
1 polymer ?
#
loop_
_entity_poly.entity_id
_entity_poly.type
_entity_poly.pdbx_seq_one_letter_code
_entity_poly.pdbx_strand_id
1 'polypeptide(L)'
;MKKYYRLTELDKAFDISVDDTHYLNSETDISFCLYCKTSDIILGGYKESKFFGFGKATYSGLIKLTKPQQTTIFESKKLSLVKSTILQKDKLTGYDSEYPFTVELPNKIFEGWLSAAFEKVPLATIPFYFQPEQRQSMLKQFCKGIFDISDNKEKLIEKASAVFDPSQPVPDELFPTSKIFTFDDICIEPDELERAKHYLFGNKEESASNTKLRPIDTMLINMLIEFPNDRPSKIWERLKDDLRNEPRKFDTDEIVDEVGKDTLYWFDDSAEIQQIKRKSFYNLVSRLKK
;
A
#
# COMPACT_ATOMS: atom_id res chain seq x y z
N MET A 1 11.60 -2.29 -20.31
CA MET A 1 10.21 -2.29 -19.79
C MET A 1 9.99 -1.04 -18.96
N LYS A 2 8.77 -0.48 -18.92
CA LYS A 2 8.47 0.73 -18.12
C LYS A 2 8.52 0.37 -16.62
N LYS A 3 9.07 1.26 -15.78
CA LYS A 3 9.24 1.00 -14.33
C LYS A 3 7.96 1.20 -13.51
N TYR A 4 6.95 1.88 -14.04
CA TYR A 4 5.64 2.14 -13.43
C TYR A 4 4.68 2.75 -14.46
N TYR A 5 3.40 2.80 -14.12
CA TYR A 5 2.35 3.46 -14.90
C TYR A 5 1.60 4.47 -14.03
N ARG A 6 1.31 5.66 -14.57
CA ARG A 6 0.38 6.60 -13.91
C ARG A 6 -1.05 6.12 -14.13
N LEU A 7 -1.95 6.41 -13.18
CA LEU A 7 -3.36 5.99 -13.32
C LEU A 7 -4.01 6.51 -14.61
N THR A 8 -3.67 7.74 -15.02
CA THR A 8 -4.17 8.37 -16.25
C THR A 8 -3.75 7.67 -17.54
N GLU A 9 -2.77 6.76 -17.48
CA GLU A 9 -2.32 5.97 -18.62
C GLU A 9 -2.99 4.61 -18.71
N LEU A 10 -3.60 4.13 -17.61
CA LEU A 10 -4.06 2.74 -17.49
C LEU A 10 -5.22 2.41 -18.43
N ASP A 11 -6.14 3.34 -18.62
CA ASP A 11 -7.29 3.18 -19.51
C ASP A 11 -6.84 2.90 -20.95
N LYS A 12 -5.98 3.78 -21.49
CA LYS A 12 -5.46 3.65 -22.86
C LYS A 12 -4.54 2.44 -23.07
N ALA A 13 -3.80 2.04 -22.03
CA ALA A 13 -2.79 1.00 -22.14
C ALA A 13 -3.32 -0.41 -21.81
N PHE A 14 -4.34 -0.51 -20.96
CA PHE A 14 -4.79 -1.78 -20.37
C PHE A 14 -6.31 -1.89 -20.21
N ASP A 15 -7.10 -0.94 -20.71
CA ASP A 15 -8.57 -0.91 -20.57
C ASP A 15 -9.02 -0.88 -19.09
N ILE A 16 -8.20 -0.27 -18.23
CA ILE A 16 -8.48 -0.09 -16.79
C ILE A 16 -8.92 1.35 -16.57
N SER A 17 -10.22 1.54 -16.33
CA SER A 17 -10.81 2.86 -16.12
C SER A 17 -10.45 3.45 -14.75
N VAL A 18 -10.73 4.74 -14.57
CA VAL A 18 -10.60 5.39 -13.25
C VAL A 18 -11.51 4.71 -12.22
N ASP A 19 -12.73 4.32 -12.60
CA ASP A 19 -13.66 3.62 -11.70
C ASP A 19 -13.13 2.26 -11.27
N ASP A 20 -12.44 1.54 -12.16
CA ASP A 20 -11.75 0.29 -11.82
C ASP A 20 -10.65 0.53 -10.78
N THR A 21 -9.88 1.61 -10.90
CA THR A 21 -8.88 1.97 -9.88
C THR A 21 -9.50 2.30 -8.53
N HIS A 22 -10.70 2.90 -8.52
CA HIS A 22 -11.46 3.11 -7.28
C HIS A 22 -11.93 1.79 -6.66
N TYR A 23 -12.44 0.86 -7.47
CA TYR A 23 -12.80 -0.49 -7.03
C TYR A 23 -11.60 -1.24 -6.45
N LEU A 24 -10.46 -1.24 -7.14
CA LEU A 24 -9.23 -1.85 -6.66
C LEU A 24 -8.81 -1.25 -5.32
N ASN A 25 -8.92 0.06 -5.15
CA ASN A 25 -8.62 0.69 -3.88
C ASN A 25 -9.57 0.27 -2.76
N SER A 26 -10.88 0.11 -3.00
CA SER A 26 -11.84 -0.18 -1.93
C SER A 26 -11.95 -1.67 -1.60
N GLU A 27 -11.94 -2.54 -2.61
CA GLU A 27 -12.31 -3.95 -2.46
C GLU A 27 -11.12 -4.93 -2.46
N THR A 28 -9.91 -4.45 -2.74
CA THR A 28 -8.72 -5.31 -2.87
C THR A 28 -7.55 -4.83 -2.03
N ASP A 29 -6.48 -5.63 -1.99
CA ASP A 29 -5.22 -5.31 -1.33
C ASP A 29 -4.16 -4.75 -2.30
N ILE A 30 -4.56 -4.36 -3.53
CA ILE A 30 -3.68 -3.69 -4.49
C ILE A 30 -3.08 -2.43 -3.86
N SER A 31 -1.76 -2.35 -3.98
CA SER A 31 -0.93 -1.28 -3.46
C SER A 31 -0.54 -0.31 -4.58
N PHE A 32 -1.07 0.90 -4.51
CA PHE A 32 -0.60 2.00 -5.34
C PHE A 32 0.59 2.71 -4.67
N CYS A 33 1.34 3.47 -5.45
CA CYS A 33 2.46 4.30 -4.99
C CYS A 33 2.30 5.73 -5.51
N LEU A 34 3.16 6.64 -5.05
CA LEU A 34 3.18 8.02 -5.52
C LEU A 34 4.48 8.32 -6.26
N TYR A 35 4.39 9.07 -7.35
CA TYR A 35 5.56 9.68 -7.97
C TYR A 35 5.96 10.95 -7.21
N CYS A 36 7.12 10.91 -6.57
CA CYS A 36 7.71 12.06 -5.91
C CYS A 36 8.58 12.85 -6.89
N LYS A 37 8.20 14.11 -7.12
CA LYS A 37 9.07 15.09 -7.81
C LYS A 37 10.29 15.39 -6.95
N THR A 38 11.37 15.81 -7.60
CA THR A 38 12.66 16.16 -6.96
C THR A 38 12.46 16.95 -5.68
N SER A 39 12.86 16.34 -4.57
CA SER A 39 12.74 16.91 -3.22
C SER A 39 13.95 16.52 -2.39
N ASP A 40 14.38 17.45 -1.53
CA ASP A 40 15.35 17.16 -0.49
C ASP A 40 14.69 16.39 0.65
N ILE A 41 15.39 15.35 1.12
CA ILE A 41 14.88 14.41 2.11
C ILE A 41 15.97 14.05 3.13
N ILE A 42 15.52 13.68 4.32
CA ILE A 42 16.34 13.08 5.38
C ILE A 42 16.01 11.59 5.44
N LEU A 43 17.00 10.77 5.14
CA LEU A 43 16.95 9.31 5.25
C LEU A 43 17.14 8.89 6.70
N GLY A 44 16.45 7.83 7.11
CA GLY A 44 16.59 7.32 8.47
C GLY A 44 16.02 5.93 8.67
N GLY A 45 15.91 5.55 9.93
CA GLY A 45 15.32 4.29 10.38
C GLY A 45 14.59 4.47 11.70
N TYR A 46 13.69 3.53 12.02
CA TYR A 46 13.00 3.53 13.29
C TYR A 46 13.64 2.53 14.25
N LYS A 47 13.90 2.98 15.48
CA LYS A 47 14.29 2.14 16.60
C LYS A 47 13.39 2.50 17.77
N GLU A 48 12.70 1.53 18.35
CA GLU A 48 11.79 1.75 19.50
C GLU A 48 10.78 2.89 19.23
N SER A 49 10.18 2.91 18.03
CA SER A 49 9.23 3.92 17.56
C SER A 49 9.79 5.34 17.40
N LYS A 50 11.09 5.55 17.64
CA LYS A 50 11.79 6.82 17.45
C LYS A 50 12.57 6.81 16.15
N PHE A 51 12.60 7.95 15.47
CA PHE A 51 13.28 8.07 14.17
C PHE A 51 14.72 8.57 14.36
N PHE A 52 15.66 7.83 13.78
CA PHE A 52 17.08 8.17 13.72
C PHE A 52 17.43 8.49 12.28
N GLY A 53 17.94 9.70 12.03
CA GLY A 53 18.46 10.07 10.72
C GLY A 53 19.84 9.47 10.49
N PHE A 54 20.20 9.23 9.23
CA PHE A 54 21.57 8.79 8.88
C PHE A 54 22.12 9.47 7.63
N GLY A 55 21.33 10.27 6.93
CA GLY A 55 21.83 11.05 5.81
C GLY A 55 20.79 11.94 5.18
N LYS A 56 21.27 12.96 4.47
CA LYS A 56 20.52 13.84 3.59
C LYS A 56 20.71 13.39 2.16
N ALA A 57 19.67 13.52 1.33
CA ALA A 57 19.76 13.27 -0.10
C ALA A 57 18.69 14.05 -0.86
N THR A 58 18.82 14.09 -2.19
CA THR A 58 17.77 14.52 -3.10
C THR A 58 17.16 13.29 -3.77
N TYR A 59 15.83 13.23 -3.84
CA TYR A 59 15.09 12.09 -4.39
C TYR A 59 14.05 12.51 -5.42
N SER A 60 13.98 11.77 -6.54
CA SER A 60 12.86 11.82 -7.48
C SER A 60 12.53 10.43 -8.02
N GLY A 61 11.41 9.88 -7.58
CA GLY A 61 11.02 8.51 -7.88
C GLY A 61 9.80 8.08 -7.09
N LEU A 62 9.53 6.77 -7.05
CA LEU A 62 8.34 6.23 -6.40
C LEU A 62 8.48 6.18 -4.88
N ILE A 63 7.44 6.58 -4.16
CA ILE A 63 7.36 6.47 -2.71
C ILE A 63 6.15 5.63 -2.31
N LYS A 64 6.29 4.90 -1.20
CA LYS A 64 5.25 4.01 -0.70
C LYS A 64 4.02 4.79 -0.23
N LEU A 65 2.85 4.23 -0.51
CA LEU A 65 1.58 4.68 0.04
C LEU A 65 1.08 3.61 1.01
N THR A 66 0.60 4.02 2.19
CA THR A 66 -0.14 3.10 3.07
C THR A 66 -1.59 3.02 2.64
N LYS A 67 -2.30 1.95 2.99
CA LYS A 67 -3.73 1.82 2.63
C LYS A 67 -4.59 3.00 3.11
N PRO A 68 -4.45 3.53 4.34
CA PRO A 68 -5.19 4.72 4.75
C PRO A 68 -4.86 5.97 3.92
N GLN A 69 -3.59 6.16 3.56
CA GLN A 69 -3.15 7.27 2.71
C GLN A 69 -3.70 7.15 1.28
N GLN A 70 -3.73 5.91 0.77
CA GLN A 70 -4.32 5.56 -0.51
C GLN A 70 -5.82 5.89 -0.54
N THR A 71 -6.59 5.39 0.42
CA THR A 71 -8.00 5.74 0.57
C THR A 71 -8.19 7.26 0.62
N THR A 72 -7.39 7.96 1.42
CA THR A 72 -7.46 9.43 1.54
C THR A 72 -7.28 10.14 0.19
N ILE A 73 -6.28 9.76 -0.62
CA ILE A 73 -6.04 10.44 -1.90
C ILE A 73 -7.09 10.07 -2.95
N PHE A 74 -7.64 8.85 -2.94
CA PHE A 74 -8.73 8.46 -3.82
C PHE A 74 -10.03 9.21 -3.51
N GLU A 75 -10.34 9.44 -2.22
CA GLU A 75 -11.57 10.13 -1.80
C GLU A 75 -11.45 11.66 -1.90
N SER A 76 -10.38 12.24 -1.36
CA SER A 76 -10.20 13.69 -1.25
C SER A 76 -9.39 14.32 -2.39
N LYS A 77 -8.86 13.50 -3.31
CA LYS A 77 -8.00 13.89 -4.45
C LYS A 77 -6.69 14.56 -4.07
N LYS A 78 -6.40 14.71 -2.78
CA LYS A 78 -5.19 15.37 -2.26
C LYS A 78 -4.67 14.63 -1.03
N LEU A 79 -3.36 14.58 -0.90
CA LEU A 79 -2.72 13.99 0.28
C LEU A 79 -1.49 14.81 0.65
N SER A 80 -1.41 15.22 1.91
CA SER A 80 -0.24 15.91 2.45
C SER A 80 0.63 14.90 3.21
N LEU A 81 1.87 14.71 2.78
CA LEU A 81 2.82 13.80 3.41
C LEU A 81 4.02 14.58 3.96
N VAL A 82 4.38 14.28 5.20
CA VAL A 82 5.63 14.76 5.84
C VAL A 82 6.76 13.75 5.69
N LYS A 83 6.40 12.47 5.57
CA LYS A 83 7.32 11.33 5.54
C LYS A 83 6.75 10.21 4.69
N SER A 84 7.63 9.38 4.15
CA SER A 84 7.25 8.16 3.42
C SER A 84 8.42 7.18 3.39
N THR A 85 8.41 6.23 2.47
CA THR A 85 9.43 5.19 2.25
C THR A 85 9.79 5.14 0.79
N ILE A 86 11.09 5.06 0.51
CA ILE A 86 11.64 4.96 -0.84
C ILE A 86 11.39 3.57 -1.43
N LEU A 87 10.93 3.51 -2.67
CA LEU A 87 10.80 2.27 -3.45
C LEU A 87 11.95 2.09 -4.46
N GLN A 88 12.58 3.18 -4.92
CA GLN A 88 13.60 3.14 -5.98
C GLN A 88 14.94 3.72 -5.49
N LYS A 89 15.75 2.90 -4.81
CA LYS A 89 17.02 3.36 -4.23
C LYS A 89 17.99 3.96 -5.25
N ASP A 90 17.96 3.48 -6.50
CA ASP A 90 18.77 3.99 -7.62
C ASP A 90 18.46 5.44 -8.02
N LYS A 91 17.39 6.02 -7.48
CA LYS A 91 16.97 7.41 -7.75
C LYS A 91 17.43 8.42 -6.71
N LEU A 92 18.19 7.98 -5.71
CA LEU A 92 18.83 8.87 -4.74
C LEU A 92 20.07 9.53 -5.35
N THR A 93 20.21 10.82 -5.11
CA THR A 93 21.34 11.64 -5.56
C THR A 93 21.78 12.59 -4.46
N GLY A 94 23.02 13.08 -4.52
CA GLY A 94 23.52 14.07 -3.55
C GLY A 94 23.48 13.58 -2.10
N TYR A 95 23.80 12.29 -1.87
CA TYR A 95 23.83 11.74 -0.52
C TYR A 95 24.95 12.39 0.32
N ASP A 96 24.59 12.76 1.54
CA ASP A 96 25.49 13.30 2.56
C ASP A 96 25.16 12.66 3.90
N SER A 97 26.17 12.12 4.59
CA SER A 97 26.01 11.49 5.91
C SER A 97 26.09 12.49 7.07
N GLU A 98 26.44 13.75 6.80
CA GLU A 98 26.53 14.78 7.83
C GLU A 98 25.16 15.24 8.30
N TYR A 99 25.06 15.60 9.58
CA TYR A 99 23.84 16.13 10.16
C TYR A 99 23.64 17.58 9.68
N PRO A 100 22.57 17.90 8.93
CA PRO A 100 22.49 19.14 8.18
C PRO A 100 21.86 20.31 8.95
N PHE A 101 21.72 20.21 10.27
CA PHE A 101 21.04 21.21 11.11
C PHE A 101 21.95 21.69 12.23
N THR A 102 21.71 22.91 12.71
CA THR A 102 22.40 23.43 13.90
C THR A 102 21.63 23.14 15.19
N VAL A 103 20.37 22.71 15.09
CA VAL A 103 19.55 22.30 16.25
C VAL A 103 20.08 20.99 16.82
N GLU A 104 20.38 20.97 18.11
CA GLU A 104 20.92 19.79 18.80
C GLU A 104 19.97 18.58 18.79
N LEU A 105 20.51 17.40 19.09
CA LEU A 105 19.79 16.15 19.22
C LEU A 105 19.68 15.75 20.70
N PRO A 106 18.59 15.11 21.14
CA PRO A 106 17.36 14.84 20.39
C PRO A 106 16.56 16.12 20.15
N ASN A 107 15.80 16.16 19.06
CA ASN A 107 14.83 17.23 18.79
C ASN A 107 13.45 16.66 18.46
N LYS A 108 12.51 17.55 18.10
CA LYS A 108 11.11 17.19 17.82
C LYS A 108 10.91 16.15 16.71
N ILE A 109 11.89 15.98 15.82
CA ILE A 109 11.78 15.09 14.65
C ILE A 109 12.74 13.91 14.80
N PHE A 110 13.96 14.16 15.27
CA PHE A 110 15.05 13.18 15.30
C PHE A 110 15.48 12.87 16.73
N GLU A 111 15.48 11.60 17.10
CA GLU A 111 16.04 11.16 18.37
C GLU A 111 17.57 11.18 18.36
N GLY A 112 18.17 10.84 17.21
CA GLY A 112 19.61 10.80 17.05
C GLY A 112 20.01 10.71 15.59
N TRP A 113 21.33 10.73 15.36
CA TRP A 113 21.94 10.66 14.04
C TRP A 113 22.97 9.54 13.98
N LEU A 114 22.76 8.60 13.07
CA LEU A 114 23.61 7.43 12.88
C LEU A 114 24.37 7.61 11.57
N SER A 115 25.40 8.44 11.56
CA SER A 115 26.23 8.65 10.37
C SER A 115 26.79 7.31 9.88
N ALA A 116 26.34 6.88 8.70
CA ALA A 116 26.68 5.61 8.11
C ALA A 116 26.78 5.78 6.59
N ALA A 117 27.79 5.20 5.97
CA ALA A 117 27.87 5.17 4.50
C ALA A 117 26.62 4.50 3.93
N PHE A 118 26.02 5.09 2.89
CA PHE A 118 24.75 4.63 2.31
C PHE A 118 24.76 3.13 1.95
N GLU A 119 25.88 2.64 1.42
CA GLU A 119 26.09 1.23 1.03
C GLU A 119 26.03 0.24 2.20
N LYS A 120 26.30 0.71 3.41
CA LYS A 120 26.32 -0.12 4.63
C LYS A 120 24.95 -0.17 5.33
N VAL A 121 23.92 0.46 4.77
CA VAL A 121 22.58 0.50 5.36
C VAL A 121 21.77 -0.72 4.85
N PRO A 122 21.60 -1.79 5.65
CA PRO A 122 21.02 -3.05 5.20
C PRO A 122 19.48 -3.00 5.25
N LEU A 123 18.89 -1.87 4.88
CA LEU A 123 17.45 -1.67 5.01
C LEU A 123 16.75 -2.12 3.73
N ALA A 124 15.87 -3.13 3.83
CA ALA A 124 14.99 -3.52 2.72
C ALA A 124 14.15 -2.33 2.22
N THR A 125 13.71 -1.47 3.15
CA THR A 125 12.94 -0.26 2.90
C THR A 125 13.58 0.93 3.60
N ILE A 126 13.70 2.07 2.91
CA ILE A 126 14.35 3.27 3.46
C ILE A 126 13.29 4.32 3.76
N PRO A 127 12.86 4.49 5.02
CA PRO A 127 11.96 5.57 5.39
C PRO A 127 12.71 6.91 5.34
N PHE A 128 11.97 7.97 5.07
CA PHE A 128 12.50 9.32 5.01
C PHE A 128 11.48 10.35 5.48
N TYR A 129 11.99 11.51 5.90
CA TYR A 129 11.22 12.75 6.07
C TYR A 129 11.56 13.71 4.92
N PHE A 130 10.58 14.46 4.42
CA PHE A 130 10.92 15.64 3.61
C PHE A 130 11.75 16.59 4.48
N GLN A 131 12.76 17.23 3.87
CA GLN A 131 13.69 18.13 4.58
C GLN A 131 12.92 19.08 5.50
N PRO A 132 13.05 18.93 6.83
CA PRO A 132 12.45 19.85 7.78
C PRO A 132 12.99 21.27 7.61
N GLU A 133 12.15 22.25 7.94
CA GLU A 133 12.58 23.64 8.05
C GLU A 133 13.16 23.89 9.44
N GLN A 134 14.40 24.39 9.48
CA GLN A 134 14.96 24.95 10.70
C GLN A 134 14.58 26.43 10.78
N ARG A 135 13.81 26.79 11.82
CA ARG A 135 13.43 28.17 12.08
C ARG A 135 12.98 28.36 13.53
N GLN A 136 12.92 29.61 13.96
CA GLN A 136 12.27 29.98 15.20
C GLN A 136 10.74 29.78 15.12
N SER A 137 10.15 29.45 16.27
CA SER A 137 8.69 29.32 16.40
C SER A 137 8.01 30.69 16.34
N MET A 138 7.09 30.88 15.40
CA MET A 138 6.28 32.10 15.27
C MET A 138 5.50 32.42 16.55
N LEU A 139 5.00 31.39 17.24
CA LEU A 139 4.29 31.56 18.52
C LEU A 139 5.24 32.06 19.60
N LYS A 140 6.44 31.48 19.71
CA LYS A 140 7.44 31.92 20.70
C LYS A 140 7.95 33.32 20.40
N GLN A 141 8.16 33.65 19.12
CA GLN A 141 8.49 35.01 18.68
C GLN A 141 7.39 36.01 19.05
N PHE A 142 6.12 35.66 18.83
CA PHE A 142 4.99 36.51 19.22
C PHE A 142 4.92 36.71 20.75
N CYS A 143 5.05 35.63 21.53
CA CYS A 143 5.10 35.72 22.99
C CYS A 143 6.26 36.59 23.48
N LYS A 144 7.44 36.46 22.86
CA LYS A 144 8.59 37.31 23.15
C LYS A 144 8.33 38.78 22.81
N GLY A 145 7.72 39.07 21.65
CA GLY A 145 7.35 40.43 21.28
C GLY A 145 6.38 41.08 22.27
N ILE A 146 5.36 40.36 22.74
CA ILE A 146 4.46 40.84 23.81
C ILE A 146 5.23 41.08 25.11
N PHE A 147 6.11 40.15 25.48
CA PHE A 147 6.92 40.26 26.69
C PHE A 147 7.84 41.48 26.67
N ASP A 148 8.48 41.76 25.53
CA ASP A 148 9.43 42.86 25.39
C ASP A 148 8.77 44.24 25.51
N ILE A 149 7.51 44.36 25.06
CA ILE A 149 6.73 45.62 25.05
C ILE A 149 5.90 45.80 26.34
N SER A 150 5.71 44.75 27.14
CA SER A 150 4.90 44.81 28.36
C SER A 150 5.67 45.39 29.54
N ASP A 151 5.01 46.27 30.29
CA ASP A 151 5.51 46.79 31.58
C ASP A 151 5.39 45.76 32.72
N ASN A 152 4.55 44.74 32.56
CA ASN A 152 4.27 43.74 33.61
C ASN A 152 4.86 42.37 33.25
N LYS A 153 6.19 42.34 33.14
CA LYS A 153 6.99 41.20 32.67
C LYS A 153 6.88 39.96 33.56
N GLU A 154 6.84 40.15 34.88
CA GLU A 154 6.78 39.06 35.87
C GLU A 154 5.52 38.19 35.72
N LYS A 155 4.34 38.83 35.57
CA LYS A 155 3.08 38.11 35.34
C LYS A 155 3.02 37.38 33.99
N LEU A 156 3.75 37.86 32.99
CA LEU A 156 3.82 37.22 31.68
C LEU A 156 4.76 36.01 31.68
N ILE A 157 5.88 36.06 32.42
CA ILE A 157 6.77 34.91 32.61
C ILE A 157 6.02 33.76 33.29
N GLU A 158 5.27 34.06 34.35
CA GLU A 158 4.48 33.05 35.07
C GLU A 158 3.47 32.35 34.14
N LYS A 159 2.86 33.09 33.20
CA LYS A 159 1.91 32.53 32.23
C LYS A 159 2.57 31.83 31.03
N ALA A 160 3.69 32.33 30.55
CA ALA A 160 4.36 31.85 29.33
C ALA A 160 5.33 30.69 29.57
N SER A 161 5.86 30.56 30.80
CA SER A 161 6.85 29.54 31.20
C SER A 161 6.42 28.10 30.92
N ALA A 162 5.10 27.83 30.84
CA ALA A 162 4.57 26.53 30.41
C ALA A 162 4.88 26.19 28.93
N VAL A 163 5.21 27.17 28.11
CA VAL A 163 5.44 27.05 26.66
C VAL A 163 6.88 27.42 26.27
N PHE A 164 7.40 28.51 26.84
CA PHE A 164 8.75 29.03 26.59
C PHE A 164 9.05 30.14 27.60
N ASP A 165 10.30 30.25 28.05
CA ASP A 165 10.75 31.41 28.82
C ASP A 165 10.98 32.62 27.89
N PRO A 166 10.10 33.63 27.88
CA PRO A 166 10.19 34.75 26.95
C PRO A 166 11.40 35.66 27.21
N SER A 167 12.07 35.52 28.37
CA SER A 167 13.29 36.26 28.68
C SER A 167 14.49 35.81 27.84
N GLN A 168 14.52 34.54 27.43
CA GLN A 168 15.61 33.96 26.64
C GLN A 168 15.45 34.27 25.13
N PRO A 169 16.53 34.17 24.33
CA PRO A 169 16.42 34.14 22.87
C PRO A 169 15.54 32.97 22.42
N VAL A 170 14.72 33.17 21.38
CA VAL A 170 13.91 32.07 20.80
C VAL A 170 14.88 31.13 20.06
N PRO A 171 15.02 29.86 20.48
CA PRO A 171 15.89 28.93 19.77
C PRO A 171 15.26 28.54 18.44
N ASP A 172 16.11 28.16 17.48
CA ASP A 172 15.68 27.45 16.29
C ASP A 172 15.13 26.07 16.67
N GLU A 173 14.11 25.64 15.93
CA GLU A 173 13.51 24.32 16.05
C GLU A 173 13.31 23.74 14.65
N LEU A 174 13.19 22.42 14.58
CA LEU A 174 12.82 21.74 13.33
C LEU A 174 11.31 21.62 13.21
N PHE A 175 10.79 22.11 12.09
CA PHE A 175 9.39 22.00 11.73
C PHE A 175 9.23 21.02 10.57
N PRO A 176 8.30 20.05 10.69
CA PRO A 176 8.05 19.11 9.61
C PRO A 176 7.54 19.85 8.37
N THR A 177 8.19 19.63 7.24
CA THR A 177 7.74 20.11 5.94
C THR A 177 6.87 19.03 5.31
N SER A 178 5.72 19.42 4.75
CA SER A 178 4.88 18.50 3.99
C SER A 178 4.92 18.79 2.48
N LYS A 179 4.71 17.75 1.69
CA LYS A 179 4.45 17.84 0.26
C LYS A 179 3.04 17.40 -0.03
N ILE A 180 2.37 18.15 -0.90
CA ILE A 180 1.02 17.84 -1.36
C ILE A 180 1.13 17.02 -2.64
N PHE A 181 0.45 15.88 -2.64
CA PHE A 181 0.27 14.99 -3.77
C PHE A 181 -1.17 15.04 -4.23
N THR A 182 -1.40 14.88 -5.53
CA THR A 182 -2.73 14.79 -6.13
C THR A 182 -2.96 13.41 -6.74
N PHE A 183 -4.20 13.16 -7.16
CA PHE A 183 -4.56 11.92 -7.85
C PHE A 183 -3.66 11.62 -9.07
N ASP A 184 -3.19 12.65 -9.78
CA ASP A 184 -2.32 12.50 -10.96
C ASP A 184 -0.90 12.02 -10.62
N ASP A 185 -0.49 12.13 -9.36
CA ASP A 185 0.80 11.63 -8.88
C ASP A 185 0.74 10.13 -8.57
N ILE A 186 -0.46 9.51 -8.54
CA ILE A 186 -0.63 8.09 -8.24
C ILE A 186 -0.11 7.23 -9.39
N CYS A 187 0.66 6.21 -9.01
CA CYS A 187 1.26 5.24 -9.90
C CYS A 187 0.99 3.81 -9.41
N ILE A 188 1.18 2.85 -10.32
CA ILE A 188 1.18 1.43 -10.01
C ILE A 188 2.46 0.79 -10.57
N GLU A 189 3.08 -0.08 -9.76
CA GLU A 189 4.25 -0.86 -10.17
C GLU A 189 3.81 -2.04 -11.05
N PRO A 190 4.66 -2.55 -11.96
CA PRO A 190 4.28 -3.64 -12.87
C PRO A 190 3.71 -4.87 -12.16
N ASP A 191 4.31 -5.30 -11.04
CA ASP A 191 3.85 -6.49 -10.31
C ASP A 191 2.45 -6.28 -9.72
N GLU A 192 2.18 -5.11 -9.15
CA GLU A 192 0.86 -4.73 -8.65
C GLU A 192 -0.15 -4.56 -9.79
N LEU A 193 0.28 -4.10 -10.96
CA LEU A 193 -0.57 -3.99 -12.14
C LEU A 193 -1.03 -5.36 -12.64
N GLU A 194 -0.15 -6.37 -12.66
CA GLU A 194 -0.54 -7.73 -13.04
C GLU A 194 -1.54 -8.31 -12.03
N ARG A 195 -1.31 -8.10 -10.72
CA ARG A 195 -2.29 -8.44 -9.69
C ARG A 195 -3.63 -7.72 -9.91
N ALA A 196 -3.59 -6.43 -10.24
CA ALA A 196 -4.78 -5.63 -10.50
C ALA A 196 -5.57 -6.17 -11.71
N LYS A 197 -4.90 -6.55 -12.79
CA LYS A 197 -5.54 -7.21 -13.94
C LYS A 197 -6.20 -8.52 -13.55
N HIS A 198 -5.59 -9.31 -12.66
CA HIS A 198 -6.23 -10.53 -12.16
C HIS A 198 -7.52 -10.25 -11.38
N TYR A 199 -7.56 -9.18 -10.57
CA TYR A 199 -8.79 -8.77 -9.89
C TYR A 199 -9.88 -8.28 -10.85
N LEU A 200 -9.52 -7.46 -11.84
CA LEU A 200 -10.48 -6.82 -12.74
C LEU A 200 -10.96 -7.76 -13.87
N PHE A 201 -10.04 -8.53 -14.43
CA PHE A 201 -10.26 -9.28 -15.65
C PHE A 201 -10.18 -10.79 -15.48
N GLY A 202 -9.87 -11.28 -14.27
CA GLY A 202 -9.76 -12.69 -13.88
C GLY A 202 -9.96 -13.71 -15.01
N ASN A 203 -8.84 -14.23 -15.53
CA ASN A 203 -8.73 -15.20 -16.64
C ASN A 203 -9.38 -14.77 -17.97
N LYS A 204 -9.24 -13.50 -18.40
CA LYS A 204 -9.45 -13.14 -19.81
C LYS A 204 -8.21 -13.28 -20.70
N GLU A 205 -7.00 -13.35 -20.15
CA GLU A 205 -5.75 -13.42 -20.95
C GLU A 205 -5.07 -14.80 -21.02
N GLU A 206 -5.56 -15.85 -20.35
CA GLU A 206 -5.08 -17.24 -20.54
C GLU A 206 -5.78 -17.97 -21.71
N SER A 207 -6.09 -17.25 -22.79
CA SER A 207 -6.47 -17.84 -24.08
C SER A 207 -5.27 -17.97 -25.03
N ALA A 208 -4.08 -18.17 -24.46
CA ALA A 208 -2.90 -18.64 -25.19
C ALA A 208 -1.95 -19.44 -24.27
N SER A 209 -2.22 -20.74 -24.18
CA SER A 209 -1.30 -21.84 -23.84
C SER A 209 -0.85 -22.06 -22.37
N ASN A 210 -1.39 -23.16 -21.80
CA ASN A 210 -0.82 -24.08 -20.80
C ASN A 210 -0.51 -23.59 -19.37
N THR A 211 -1.51 -23.70 -18.48
CA THR A 211 -1.31 -23.87 -17.04
C THR A 211 -2.33 -24.88 -16.49
N LYS A 212 -1.88 -25.84 -15.66
CA LYS A 212 -2.68 -26.95 -15.13
C LYS A 212 -4.00 -26.46 -14.51
N LEU A 213 -5.13 -26.97 -15.03
CA LEU A 213 -6.45 -26.80 -14.41
C LEU A 213 -6.44 -27.36 -12.97
N ARG A 214 -7.10 -26.66 -12.04
CA ARG A 214 -7.30 -27.18 -10.67
C ARG A 214 -8.09 -28.50 -10.75
N PRO A 215 -7.84 -29.48 -9.86
CA PRO A 215 -8.56 -30.76 -9.87
C PRO A 215 -10.09 -30.60 -9.89
N ILE A 216 -10.61 -29.68 -9.07
CA ILE A 216 -12.05 -29.37 -9.02
C ILE A 216 -12.57 -28.80 -10.35
N ASP A 217 -11.77 -28.03 -11.07
CA ASP A 217 -12.17 -27.48 -12.37
C ASP A 217 -12.19 -28.57 -13.43
N THR A 218 -11.18 -29.45 -13.45
CA THR A 218 -11.16 -30.63 -14.34
C THR A 218 -12.38 -31.52 -14.12
N MET A 219 -12.69 -31.83 -12.86
CA MET A 219 -13.87 -32.62 -12.51
C MET A 219 -15.17 -31.96 -12.98
N LEU A 220 -15.34 -30.66 -12.70
CA LEU A 220 -16.53 -29.92 -13.13
C LEU A 220 -16.63 -29.79 -14.65
N ILE A 221 -15.51 -29.65 -15.36
CA ILE A 221 -15.47 -29.67 -16.82
C ILE A 221 -15.97 -31.03 -17.34
N ASN A 222 -15.52 -32.15 -16.75
CA ASN A 222 -16.00 -33.48 -17.14
C ASN A 222 -17.51 -33.63 -16.91
N MET A 223 -18.03 -33.15 -15.78
CA MET A 223 -19.47 -33.12 -15.52
C MET A 223 -20.22 -32.26 -16.56
N LEU A 224 -19.63 -31.13 -16.98
CA LEU A 224 -20.22 -30.22 -17.95
C LEU A 224 -20.17 -30.75 -19.39
N ILE A 225 -19.18 -31.57 -19.73
CA ILE A 225 -19.12 -32.30 -21.00
C ILE A 225 -20.27 -33.31 -21.08
N GLU A 226 -20.57 -34.01 -19.98
CA GLU A 226 -21.70 -34.95 -19.94
C GLU A 226 -23.06 -34.25 -19.85
N PHE A 227 -23.13 -33.10 -19.16
CA PHE A 227 -24.36 -32.33 -18.96
C PHE A 227 -24.26 -30.88 -19.46
N PRO A 228 -24.07 -30.65 -20.77
CA PRO A 228 -23.77 -29.32 -21.32
C PRO A 228 -24.92 -28.32 -21.13
N ASN A 229 -26.16 -28.80 -21.05
CA ASN A 229 -27.36 -27.96 -20.91
C ASN A 229 -27.77 -27.69 -19.45
N ASP A 230 -27.12 -28.33 -18.48
CA ASP A 230 -27.57 -28.26 -17.09
C ASP A 230 -27.20 -26.94 -16.43
N ARG A 231 -28.17 -26.30 -15.76
CA ARG A 231 -27.90 -25.06 -15.01
C ARG A 231 -26.94 -25.34 -13.84
N PRO A 232 -26.20 -24.34 -13.36
CA PRO A 232 -25.28 -24.54 -12.23
C PRO A 232 -25.92 -25.15 -10.97
N SER A 233 -27.19 -24.82 -10.71
CA SER A 233 -27.96 -25.44 -9.64
C SER A 233 -28.14 -26.94 -9.82
N LYS A 234 -28.32 -27.40 -11.07
CA LYS A 234 -28.47 -28.82 -11.38
C LYS A 234 -27.13 -29.57 -11.29
N ILE A 235 -26.03 -28.92 -11.66
CA ILE A 235 -24.67 -29.48 -11.48
C ILE A 235 -24.34 -29.66 -9.99
N TRP A 236 -24.73 -28.72 -9.13
CA TRP A 236 -24.57 -28.84 -7.67
C TRP A 236 -25.31 -30.07 -7.11
N GLU A 237 -26.56 -30.30 -7.54
CA GLU A 237 -27.31 -31.48 -7.10
C GLU A 237 -26.72 -32.78 -7.67
N ARG A 238 -26.21 -32.78 -8.91
CA ARG A 238 -25.52 -33.94 -9.48
C ARG A 238 -24.24 -34.29 -8.74
N LEU A 239 -23.49 -33.29 -8.28
CA LEU A 239 -22.29 -33.53 -7.48
C LEU A 239 -22.66 -34.21 -6.16
N LYS A 240 -23.74 -33.75 -5.51
CA LYS A 240 -24.28 -34.43 -4.31
C LYS A 240 -24.70 -35.86 -4.57
N ASP A 241 -25.34 -36.11 -5.71
CA ASP A 241 -25.76 -37.44 -6.09
C ASP A 241 -24.54 -38.33 -6.39
N ASP A 242 -23.47 -37.78 -6.98
CA ASP A 242 -22.22 -38.51 -7.27
C ASP A 242 -21.52 -38.99 -6.01
N LEU A 243 -21.43 -38.14 -4.97
CA LEU A 243 -20.85 -38.52 -3.67
C LEU A 243 -21.60 -39.65 -2.96
N ARG A 244 -22.84 -39.95 -3.37
CA ARG A 244 -23.65 -41.05 -2.82
C ARG A 244 -23.54 -42.34 -3.63
N ASN A 245 -22.90 -42.30 -4.80
CA ASN A 245 -22.74 -43.47 -5.66
C ASN A 245 -21.42 -44.19 -5.33
N GLU A 246 -21.44 -45.52 -5.33
CA GLU A 246 -20.23 -46.34 -5.32
C GLU A 246 -20.21 -47.29 -6.53
N PRO A 247 -19.22 -47.15 -7.44
CA PRO A 247 -18.16 -46.13 -7.45
C PRO A 247 -18.67 -44.73 -7.84
N ARG A 248 -17.99 -43.68 -7.36
CA ARG A 248 -18.22 -42.30 -7.82
C ARG A 248 -17.92 -42.21 -9.32
N LYS A 249 -18.75 -41.48 -10.07
CA LYS A 249 -18.64 -41.39 -11.54
C LYS A 249 -17.76 -40.23 -11.97
N PHE A 250 -17.82 -39.10 -11.27
CA PHE A 250 -17.12 -37.87 -11.67
C PHE A 250 -15.97 -37.54 -10.73
N ASP A 251 -16.18 -37.67 -9.42
CA ASP A 251 -15.14 -37.51 -8.42
C ASP A 251 -14.35 -38.82 -8.19
N THR A 252 -13.71 -39.33 -9.25
CA THR A 252 -13.00 -40.63 -9.20
C THR A 252 -11.77 -40.60 -8.30
N ASP A 253 -11.21 -39.41 -8.08
CA ASP A 253 -10.02 -39.19 -7.24
C ASP A 253 -10.40 -38.80 -5.80
N GLU A 254 -11.70 -38.82 -5.46
CA GLU A 254 -12.26 -38.48 -4.15
C GLU A 254 -11.76 -37.14 -3.58
N ILE A 255 -11.61 -36.14 -4.47
CA ILE A 255 -11.12 -34.80 -4.08
C ILE A 255 -12.19 -34.00 -3.33
N VAL A 256 -13.47 -34.36 -3.45
CA VAL A 256 -14.56 -33.68 -2.75
C VAL A 256 -14.79 -34.31 -1.39
N ASP A 257 -14.64 -33.50 -0.34
CA ASP A 257 -14.87 -33.86 1.05
C ASP A 257 -16.37 -33.83 1.39
N GLU A 258 -17.00 -32.66 1.25
CA GLU A 258 -18.42 -32.48 1.56
C GLU A 258 -19.09 -31.48 0.61
N VAL A 259 -20.31 -31.81 0.17
CA VAL A 259 -21.23 -30.84 -0.46
C VAL A 259 -22.38 -30.52 0.50
N GLY A 260 -22.21 -29.47 1.28
CA GLY A 260 -23.19 -28.99 2.24
C GLY A 260 -24.43 -28.32 1.61
N LYS A 261 -25.23 -27.65 2.44
CA LYS A 261 -26.41 -26.89 1.97
C LYS A 261 -26.03 -25.67 1.13
N ASP A 262 -24.98 -24.97 1.55
CA ASP A 262 -24.51 -23.70 0.95
C ASP A 262 -23.00 -23.64 0.70
N THR A 263 -22.22 -24.65 1.13
CA THR A 263 -20.76 -24.67 0.97
C THR A 263 -20.33 -26.02 0.41
N LEU A 264 -19.34 -25.98 -0.49
CA LEU A 264 -18.64 -27.14 -1.02
C LEU A 264 -17.20 -27.10 -0.51
N TYR A 265 -16.69 -28.25 -0.03
CA TYR A 265 -15.33 -28.44 0.44
C TYR A 265 -14.60 -29.48 -0.42
N TRP A 266 -13.36 -29.20 -0.79
CA TRP A 266 -12.53 -30.12 -1.58
C TRP A 266 -11.04 -29.95 -1.26
N PHE A 267 -10.23 -30.96 -1.56
CA PHE A 267 -8.79 -30.93 -1.43
C PHE A 267 -8.12 -30.43 -2.73
N ASP A 268 -7.14 -29.54 -2.60
CA ASP A 268 -6.30 -29.14 -3.74
C ASP A 268 -5.09 -30.07 -3.93
N ASP A 269 -4.24 -29.76 -4.91
CA ASP A 269 -3.02 -30.54 -5.23
C ASP A 269 -2.02 -30.61 -4.06
N SER A 270 -2.16 -29.74 -3.05
CA SER A 270 -1.33 -29.73 -1.83
C SER A 270 -2.00 -30.43 -0.65
N ALA A 271 -3.14 -31.09 -0.88
CA ALA A 271 -3.99 -31.70 0.13
C ALA A 271 -4.52 -30.70 1.20
N GLU A 272 -4.62 -29.41 0.85
CA GLU A 272 -5.26 -28.41 1.71
C GLU A 272 -6.76 -28.32 1.41
N ILE A 273 -7.58 -28.13 2.46
CA ILE A 273 -9.03 -27.99 2.32
C ILE A 273 -9.35 -26.59 1.81
N GLN A 274 -9.99 -26.57 0.63
CA GLN A 274 -10.55 -25.39 0.02
C GLN A 274 -12.08 -25.37 0.20
N GLN A 275 -12.67 -24.18 0.19
CA GLN A 275 -14.13 -24.02 0.30
C GLN A 275 -14.70 -23.00 -0.68
N ILE A 276 -15.92 -23.23 -1.13
CA ILE A 276 -16.66 -22.29 -1.98
C ILE A 276 -18.13 -22.25 -1.60
N LYS A 277 -18.67 -21.03 -1.50
CA LYS A 277 -20.12 -20.82 -1.30
C LYS A 277 -20.89 -21.18 -2.56
N ARG A 278 -22.12 -21.68 -2.41
CA ARG A 278 -23.00 -22.13 -3.50
C ARG A 278 -23.22 -21.07 -4.58
N LYS A 279 -23.38 -19.80 -4.19
CA LYS A 279 -23.47 -18.68 -5.13
C LYS A 279 -22.20 -18.53 -5.97
N SER A 280 -21.03 -18.64 -5.34
CA SER A 280 -19.74 -18.57 -6.03
C SER A 280 -19.49 -19.81 -6.91
N PHE A 281 -19.95 -20.98 -6.48
CA PHE A 281 -19.94 -22.18 -7.31
C PHE A 281 -20.78 -22.01 -8.58
N TYR A 282 -21.95 -21.35 -8.50
CA TYR A 282 -22.74 -21.09 -9.70
C TYR A 282 -22.02 -20.22 -10.72
N ASN A 283 -21.28 -19.23 -10.24
CA ASN A 283 -20.42 -18.40 -11.08
C ASN A 283 -19.27 -19.22 -11.68
N LEU A 284 -18.65 -20.10 -10.89
CA LEU A 284 -17.60 -21.01 -11.36
C LEU A 284 -18.10 -21.89 -12.49
N VAL A 285 -19.22 -22.60 -12.30
CA VAL A 285 -19.82 -23.46 -13.34
C VAL A 285 -20.20 -22.65 -14.58
N SER A 286 -20.77 -21.46 -14.41
CA SER A 286 -21.11 -20.58 -15.54
C SER A 286 -19.89 -20.10 -16.29
N ARG A 287 -18.74 -19.94 -15.61
CA ARG A 287 -17.45 -19.60 -16.22
C ARG A 287 -16.86 -20.79 -16.97
N LEU A 288 -16.89 -21.99 -16.40
CA LEU A 288 -16.38 -23.22 -17.02
C LEU A 288 -17.19 -23.66 -18.25
N LYS A 289 -18.43 -23.18 -18.40
CA LYS A 289 -19.25 -23.37 -19.59
C LYS A 289 -18.92 -22.44 -20.76
N LYS A 290 -18.22 -21.34 -20.51
CA LYS A 290 -17.83 -20.37 -21.54
C LYS A 290 -16.51 -20.80 -22.17
#